data_AF-D8T9E4-F1
#
_entry.id   AF-D8T9E4-F1
#
_cell.length_a   1.000
_cell.length_b   1.000
_cell.length_c   1.000
_cell.angle_alpha   90.00
_cell.angle_beta   90.00
_cell.angle_gamma   90.00
#
_symmetry.space_group_name_H-M   'P 1'
#
loop_
_entity.id
_entity.type
_entity.pdbx_description
1 polymer ?
#
loop_
_entity_poly.entity_id
_entity_poly.type
_entity_poly.pdbx_seq_one_letter_code
_entity_poly.pdbx_strand_id
1 'polypeptide(L)'
;RYMVVYQYGSVVLFNFGDEEETEFLNVVRKYCKEEFGKPKKEDYGVLIRPTLSEWSHGSHDIIMLRKFDIDNIRIIASVLAQSIALDYFAKLVDEMINVFSELNRGMERTGTFTMTRKKLFQLVASANFTLADVIVRMGLLERSDAAWKNINYARVFEFMREEFELNERFKSLHFKLNIIQHNVRLFLEVLQNRKSDILEWIIILLLAGEIGVGVYDILHEA
;
A
#
# COMPACT_ATOMS: atom_id res chain seq x y z
N ARG A 1 -8.35 14.70 -26.82
CA ARG A 1 -7.43 13.82 -26.07
C ARG A 1 -7.45 14.29 -24.62
N TYR A 2 -7.46 13.38 -23.66
CA TYR A 2 -7.59 13.72 -22.25
C TYR A 2 -6.58 12.93 -21.44
N MET A 3 -5.89 13.60 -20.53
CA MET A 3 -5.01 12.98 -19.55
C MET A 3 -5.57 13.26 -18.16
N VAL A 4 -5.71 12.22 -17.36
CA VAL A 4 -6.18 12.33 -15.97
C VAL A 4 -5.10 11.75 -15.07
N VAL A 5 -4.63 12.55 -14.13
CA VAL A 5 -3.56 12.18 -13.18
C VAL A 5 -4.14 12.12 -11.78
N TYR A 6 -3.87 11.02 -11.08
CA TYR A 6 -4.37 10.79 -9.73
C TYR A 6 -3.25 10.89 -8.69
N GLN A 7 -3.59 11.37 -7.50
CA GLN A 7 -2.64 11.57 -6.40
C GLN A 7 -1.99 10.27 -5.89
N TYR A 8 -2.65 9.14 -6.12
CA TYR A 8 -2.12 7.82 -5.75
C TYR A 8 -1.17 7.22 -6.81
N GLY A 9 -0.85 7.95 -7.88
CA GLY A 9 0.22 7.59 -8.83
C GLY A 9 -0.25 7.04 -10.18
N SER A 10 -1.55 6.89 -10.41
CA SER A 10 -2.10 6.42 -11.68
C SER A 10 -2.28 7.56 -12.68
N VAL A 11 -2.04 7.27 -13.96
CA VAL A 11 -2.28 8.18 -15.09
C VAL A 11 -3.14 7.45 -16.12
N VAL A 12 -4.24 8.08 -16.54
CA VAL A 12 -5.11 7.54 -17.59
C VAL A 12 -5.06 8.46 -18.81
N LEU A 13 -4.78 7.87 -19.96
CA LEU A 13 -4.62 8.55 -21.24
C LEU A 13 -5.75 8.13 -22.19
N PHE A 14 -6.47 9.11 -22.73
CA PHE A 14 -7.53 8.86 -23.71
C PHE A 14 -7.09 9.30 -25.11
N ASN A 15 -7.01 8.33 -26.02
CA ASN A 15 -6.71 8.52 -27.44
C ASN A 15 -5.30 9.09 -27.72
N PHE A 16 -4.29 8.53 -27.04
CA PHE A 16 -2.86 8.79 -27.26
C PHE A 16 -2.24 7.59 -27.98
N GLY A 17 -1.27 7.85 -28.87
CA GLY A 17 -0.42 6.79 -29.44
C GLY A 17 0.75 6.43 -28.52
N ASP A 18 1.41 5.30 -28.78
CA ASP A 18 2.50 4.78 -27.93
C ASP A 18 3.69 5.75 -27.76
N GLU A 19 4.05 6.47 -28.83
CA GLU A 19 5.13 7.48 -28.79
C GLU A 19 4.74 8.68 -27.91
N GLU A 20 3.51 9.18 -28.06
CA GLU A 20 2.98 10.31 -27.29
C GLU A 20 2.84 9.93 -25.81
N GLU A 21 2.34 8.73 -25.51
CA GLU A 21 2.24 8.21 -24.14
C GLU A 21 3.59 8.29 -23.41
N THR A 22 4.65 7.84 -24.07
CA THR A 22 5.99 7.83 -23.47
C THR A 22 6.48 9.24 -23.14
N GLU A 23 6.24 10.19 -24.04
CA GLU A 23 6.60 11.60 -23.83
C GLU A 23 5.84 12.21 -22.64
N PHE A 24 4.53 12.03 -22.57
CA PHE A 24 3.72 12.57 -21.47
C PHE A 24 4.04 11.91 -20.13
N LEU A 25 4.26 10.60 -20.10
CA LEU A 25 4.69 9.90 -18.89
C LEU A 25 6.03 10.42 -18.39
N ASN A 26 6.97 10.76 -19.28
CA ASN A 26 8.24 11.36 -18.91
C ASN A 26 8.08 12.76 -18.29
N VAL A 27 7.09 13.54 -18.73
CA VAL A 27 6.77 14.83 -18.11
C VAL A 27 6.21 14.61 -16.70
N VAL A 28 5.25 13.70 -16.53
CA VAL A 28 4.64 13.41 -15.22
C VAL A 28 5.68 12.88 -14.24
N ARG A 29 6.60 12.02 -14.69
CA ARG A 29 7.70 11.47 -13.87
C ARG A 29 8.55 12.53 -13.20
N LYS A 30 8.75 13.70 -13.82
CA LYS A 30 9.52 14.82 -13.22
C LYS A 30 8.88 15.38 -11.95
N TYR A 31 7.58 15.16 -11.76
CA TYR A 31 6.82 15.59 -10.59
C TYR A 31 6.60 14.47 -9.57
N CYS A 32 7.00 13.24 -9.88
CA CYS A 32 6.93 12.11 -8.96
C CYS A 32 8.09 12.18 -7.96
N LYS A 33 7.79 12.05 -6.66
CA LYS A 33 8.79 12.03 -5.59
C LYS A 33 9.51 10.69 -5.47
N GLU A 34 8.88 9.63 -5.95
CA GLU A 34 9.35 8.25 -5.82
C GLU A 34 9.49 7.65 -7.22
N GLU A 35 10.58 6.90 -7.40
CA GLU A 35 10.82 6.15 -8.62
C GLU A 35 9.99 4.87 -8.55
N PHE A 36 8.88 4.85 -9.30
CA PHE A 36 8.12 3.63 -9.48
C PHE A 36 8.95 2.63 -10.28
N GLY A 37 8.77 1.34 -10.00
CA GLY A 37 9.30 0.28 -10.86
C GLY A 37 8.71 0.33 -12.28
N LYS A 38 8.82 -0.77 -13.03
CA LYS A 38 8.19 -0.83 -14.37
C LYS A 38 6.70 -0.49 -14.25
N PRO A 39 6.21 0.57 -14.93
CA PRO A 39 4.81 0.96 -14.85
C PRO A 39 3.95 -0.17 -15.40
N LYS A 40 2.85 -0.47 -14.72
CA LYS A 40 1.84 -1.39 -15.25
C LYS A 40 0.96 -0.60 -16.22
N LYS A 41 0.79 -1.12 -17.43
CA LYS A 41 -0.10 -0.60 -18.47
C LYS A 41 -1.29 -1.54 -18.60
N GLU A 42 -2.47 -0.96 -18.73
CA GLU A 42 -3.74 -1.65 -18.96
C GLU A 42 -4.51 -0.82 -19.98
N ASP A 43 -4.88 -1.45 -21.09
CA ASP A 43 -5.60 -0.81 -22.19
C ASP A 43 -7.06 -1.23 -22.13
N TYR A 44 -7.98 -0.28 -22.28
CA TYR A 44 -9.42 -0.52 -22.26
C TYR A 44 -10.14 0.27 -23.35
N GLY A 45 -11.01 -0.39 -24.09
CA GLY A 45 -11.70 0.19 -25.23
C GLY A 45 -12.89 1.06 -24.82
N VAL A 46 -12.97 2.28 -25.36
CA VAL A 46 -14.15 3.15 -25.21
C VAL A 46 -14.71 3.46 -26.60
N LEU A 47 -15.89 2.93 -26.91
CA LEU A 47 -16.57 3.11 -28.20
C LEU A 47 -17.75 4.06 -28.07
N ILE A 48 -17.84 5.04 -28.96
CA ILE A 48 -18.94 6.01 -28.95
C ILE A 48 -19.97 5.61 -30.01
N ARG A 49 -21.20 5.31 -29.57
CA ARG A 49 -22.33 4.95 -30.43
C ARG A 49 -23.54 5.80 -30.08
N PRO A 50 -23.76 6.94 -30.76
CA PRO A 50 -24.91 7.81 -30.48
C PRO A 50 -26.28 7.13 -30.66
N THR A 51 -26.33 6.08 -31.48
CA THR A 51 -27.52 5.28 -31.78
C THR A 51 -27.82 4.17 -30.76
N LEU A 52 -27.05 4.07 -29.67
CA LEU A 52 -27.30 3.08 -28.61
C LEU A 52 -28.68 3.32 -27.96
N SER A 53 -29.45 2.25 -27.75
CA SER A 53 -30.76 2.31 -27.10
C SER A 53 -30.66 2.74 -25.64
N GLU A 54 -29.68 2.19 -24.92
CA GLU A 54 -29.35 2.52 -23.54
C GLU A 54 -28.21 3.54 -23.46
N TRP A 55 -27.99 4.13 -22.28
CA TRP A 55 -26.91 5.11 -22.09
C TRP A 55 -25.51 4.54 -22.35
N SER A 56 -25.31 3.31 -21.90
CA SER A 56 -24.07 2.57 -22.00
C SER A 56 -24.36 1.09 -22.16
N HIS A 57 -23.47 0.37 -22.86
CA HIS A 57 -23.50 -1.08 -22.94
C HIS A 57 -22.09 -1.61 -22.75
N GLY A 58 -21.92 -2.43 -21.73
CA GLY A 58 -20.66 -3.05 -21.39
C GLY A 58 -20.43 -4.34 -22.16
N SER A 59 -19.19 -4.56 -22.60
CA SER A 59 -18.71 -5.83 -23.14
C SER A 59 -17.29 -6.08 -22.58
N HIS A 60 -16.75 -7.27 -22.81
CA HIS A 60 -15.41 -7.59 -22.34
C HIS A 60 -14.39 -6.64 -22.99
N ASP A 61 -13.52 -6.06 -22.18
CA ASP A 61 -12.48 -5.08 -22.55
C ASP A 61 -12.98 -3.79 -23.24
N ILE A 62 -14.30 -3.60 -23.39
CA ILE A 62 -14.87 -2.47 -24.13
C ILE A 62 -16.16 -1.97 -23.48
N ILE A 63 -16.25 -0.66 -23.29
CA ILE A 63 -17.52 0.01 -22.99
C ILE A 63 -18.02 0.84 -24.17
N MET A 64 -19.28 0.63 -24.54
CA MET A 64 -19.99 1.47 -25.50
C MET A 64 -20.78 2.56 -24.79
N LEU A 65 -20.62 3.81 -25.22
CA LEU A 65 -21.29 4.99 -24.64
C LEU A 65 -22.06 5.76 -25.72
N ARG A 66 -23.21 6.34 -25.35
CA ARG A 66 -23.94 7.25 -26.26
C ARG A 66 -23.19 8.53 -26.59
N LYS A 67 -22.45 9.06 -25.63
CA LYS A 67 -21.70 10.32 -25.76
C LYS A 67 -20.40 10.28 -24.97
N PHE A 68 -19.39 10.99 -25.44
CA PHE A 68 -18.11 11.15 -24.75
C PHE A 68 -18.04 12.54 -24.12
N ASP A 69 -18.32 12.63 -22.83
CA ASP A 69 -18.26 13.87 -22.07
C ASP A 69 -17.29 13.77 -20.88
N ILE A 70 -17.08 14.90 -20.22
CA ILE A 70 -16.13 15.01 -19.09
C ILE A 70 -16.52 14.07 -17.95
N ASP A 71 -17.81 13.85 -17.72
CA ASP A 71 -18.29 12.96 -16.65
C ASP A 71 -17.98 11.49 -16.97
N ASN A 72 -18.23 11.02 -18.20
CA ASN A 72 -17.81 9.69 -18.63
C ASN A 72 -16.29 9.51 -18.58
N ILE A 73 -15.51 10.52 -18.99
CA ILE A 73 -14.05 10.50 -18.89
C ILE A 73 -13.61 10.35 -17.44
N ARG A 74 -14.17 11.14 -16.52
CA ARG A 74 -13.81 11.09 -15.09
C ARG A 74 -14.13 9.72 -14.47
N ILE A 75 -15.28 9.15 -14.82
CA ILE A 75 -15.72 7.86 -14.29
C ILE A 75 -14.82 6.74 -14.79
N ILE A 76 -14.65 6.65 -16.11
CA ILE A 76 -13.80 5.63 -16.74
C ILE A 76 -12.37 5.76 -16.21
N ALA A 77 -11.83 6.97 -16.19
CA ALA A 77 -10.50 7.23 -15.67
C ALA A 77 -10.37 6.81 -14.20
N SER A 78 -11.40 7.04 -13.39
CA SER A 78 -11.32 6.73 -11.96
C SER A 78 -11.25 5.23 -11.69
N VAL A 79 -12.01 4.44 -12.43
CA VAL A 79 -12.01 2.97 -12.29
C VAL A 79 -10.71 2.38 -12.84
N LEU A 80 -10.24 2.80 -14.02
CA LEU A 80 -8.97 2.34 -14.58
C LEU A 80 -7.78 2.71 -13.68
N ALA A 81 -7.78 3.94 -13.16
CA ALA A 81 -6.77 4.38 -12.22
C ALA A 81 -6.78 3.56 -10.92
N GLN A 82 -7.98 3.22 -10.42
CA GLN A 82 -8.16 2.34 -9.27
C GLN A 82 -7.63 0.92 -9.56
N SER A 83 -7.89 0.35 -10.73
CA SER A 83 -7.39 -0.97 -11.12
C SER A 83 -5.86 -1.05 -11.06
N ILE A 84 -5.17 -0.13 -11.72
CA ILE A 84 -3.69 -0.10 -11.75
C ILE A 84 -3.10 0.14 -10.36
N ALA A 85 -3.69 1.05 -9.58
CA ALA A 85 -3.22 1.36 -8.24
C ALA A 85 -3.38 0.16 -7.29
N LEU A 86 -4.50 -0.54 -7.36
CA LEU A 86 -4.75 -1.74 -6.56
C LEU A 86 -3.72 -2.84 -6.85
N ASP A 87 -3.36 -3.05 -8.12
CA ASP A 87 -2.30 -4.01 -8.46
C ASP A 87 -0.95 -3.63 -7.86
N TYR A 88 -0.60 -2.34 -7.96
CA TYR A 88 0.63 -1.83 -7.41
C TYR A 88 0.70 -2.04 -5.88
N PHE A 89 -0.35 -1.64 -5.16
CA PHE A 89 -0.41 -1.81 -3.71
C PHE A 89 -0.50 -3.27 -3.28
N ALA A 90 -1.24 -4.10 -4.02
CA ALA A 90 -1.30 -5.54 -3.74
C ALA A 90 0.08 -6.18 -3.82
N LYS A 91 0.87 -5.84 -4.85
CA LYS A 91 2.24 -6.34 -4.99
C LYS A 91 3.14 -5.88 -3.84
N LEU A 92 3.08 -4.61 -3.48
CA LEU A 92 3.88 -4.04 -2.38
C LEU A 92 3.55 -4.71 -1.03
N VAL A 93 2.27 -4.97 -0.79
CA VAL A 93 1.77 -5.67 0.40
C VAL A 93 2.17 -7.15 0.38
N ASP A 94 2.11 -7.83 -0.76
CA ASP A 94 2.55 -9.22 -0.89
C ASP A 94 4.06 -9.37 -0.65
N GLU A 95 4.88 -8.44 -1.13
CA GLU A 95 6.31 -8.39 -0.84
C GLU A 95 6.56 -8.27 0.67
N MET A 96 5.85 -7.38 1.37
CA MET A 96 5.96 -7.27 2.83
C MET A 96 5.53 -8.55 3.56
N ILE A 97 4.42 -9.18 3.15
CA ILE A 97 3.96 -10.46 3.73
C ILE A 97 5.01 -11.56 3.56
N ASN A 98 5.64 -11.63 2.39
CA ASN A 98 6.71 -12.61 2.13
C ASN A 98 7.89 -12.41 3.06
N VAL A 99 8.35 -11.17 3.23
CA VAL A 99 9.46 -10.86 4.16
C VAL A 99 9.12 -11.27 5.59
N PHE A 100 7.92 -10.95 6.09
CA PHE A 100 7.52 -11.36 7.44
C PHE A 100 7.34 -12.87 7.59
N SER A 101 6.85 -13.55 6.54
CA SER A 101 6.72 -15.01 6.52
C SER A 101 8.07 -15.71 6.57
N GLU A 102 9.07 -15.18 5.86
CA GLU A 102 10.46 -15.69 5.93
C GLU A 102 11.06 -15.51 7.32
N LEU A 103 10.82 -14.36 7.97
CA LEU A 103 11.25 -14.15 9.36
C LEU A 103 10.61 -15.15 10.32
N ASN A 104 9.30 -15.38 10.20
CA ASN A 104 8.58 -16.35 11.03
C ASN A 104 9.11 -17.78 10.84
N ARG A 105 9.38 -18.19 9.59
CA ARG A 105 9.99 -19.51 9.30
C ARG A 105 11.41 -19.65 9.87
N GLY A 106 12.21 -18.57 9.83
CA GLY A 106 13.52 -18.55 10.46
C GLY A 106 13.45 -18.75 11.97
N MET A 107 12.48 -18.09 12.61
CA MET A 107 12.22 -18.20 14.04
C MET A 107 11.70 -19.59 14.44
N GLU A 108 10.81 -20.19 13.64
CA GLU A 108 10.30 -21.55 13.86
C GLU A 108 11.43 -22.59 13.90
N ARG A 109 12.41 -22.48 12.99
CA ARG A 109 13.53 -23.44 12.89
C ARG A 109 14.60 -23.26 13.97
N THR A 110 14.88 -22.01 14.36
CA THR A 110 16.04 -21.69 15.21
C THR A 110 15.65 -21.32 16.65
N GLY A 111 14.37 -21.12 16.93
CA GLY A 111 13.84 -20.65 18.22
C GLY A 111 14.22 -19.20 18.56
N THR A 112 14.97 -18.52 17.69
CA THR A 112 15.47 -17.15 17.91
C THR A 112 15.42 -16.35 16.61
N PHE A 113 15.63 -15.04 16.70
CA PHE A 113 15.81 -14.22 15.51
C PHE A 113 17.24 -14.41 15.00
N THR A 114 17.39 -14.94 13.79
CA THR A 114 18.69 -14.99 13.09
C THR A 114 19.23 -13.59 12.76
N MET A 115 18.39 -12.56 12.86
CA MET A 115 18.71 -11.17 12.53
C MET A 115 18.95 -10.30 13.78
N THR A 116 19.90 -9.38 13.71
CA THR A 116 20.20 -8.41 14.78
C THR A 116 19.00 -7.51 15.08
N ARG A 117 18.81 -7.14 16.36
CA ARG A 117 17.76 -6.22 16.82
C ARG A 117 17.65 -4.93 16.00
N LYS A 118 18.79 -4.30 15.67
CA LYS A 118 18.84 -3.07 14.86
C LYS A 118 18.22 -3.29 13.47
N LYS A 119 18.56 -4.40 12.81
CA LYS A 119 18.03 -4.73 11.48
C LYS A 119 16.54 -5.08 11.55
N LEU A 120 16.09 -5.79 12.61
CA LEU A 120 14.67 -6.05 12.84
C LEU A 120 13.87 -4.76 13.05
N PHE A 121 14.39 -3.83 13.84
CA PHE A 121 13.76 -2.53 14.02
C PHE A 121 13.67 -1.74 12.71
N GLN A 122 14.75 -1.70 11.91
CA GLN A 122 14.74 -1.05 10.59
C GLN A 122 13.70 -1.67 9.66
N LEU A 123 13.60 -3.00 9.64
CA LEU A 123 12.62 -3.70 8.82
C LEU A 123 11.19 -3.35 9.25
N VAL A 124 10.89 -3.44 10.54
CA VAL A 124 9.58 -3.13 11.09
C VAL A 124 9.21 -1.66 10.87
N ALA A 125 10.16 -0.74 11.04
CA ALA A 125 9.95 0.68 10.76
C ALA A 125 9.68 0.94 9.27
N SER A 126 10.43 0.30 8.37
CA SER A 126 10.21 0.38 6.92
C SER A 126 8.83 -0.16 6.54
N ALA A 127 8.45 -1.33 7.04
CA ALA A 127 7.14 -1.92 6.78
C ALA A 127 6.00 -1.04 7.33
N ASN A 128 6.17 -0.45 8.50
CA ASN A 128 5.18 0.48 9.07
C ASN A 128 5.03 1.76 8.23
N PHE A 129 6.14 2.32 7.73
CA PHE A 129 6.11 3.46 6.83
C PHE A 129 5.35 3.13 5.54
N THR A 130 5.70 2.02 4.89
CA THR A 130 5.03 1.57 3.66
C THR A 130 3.54 1.27 3.91
N LEU A 131 3.20 0.61 5.01
CA LEU A 131 1.81 0.34 5.38
C LEU A 131 1.01 1.64 5.56
N ALA A 132 1.58 2.64 6.23
CA ALA A 132 0.93 3.93 6.42
C ALA A 132 0.70 4.66 5.08
N ASP A 133 1.68 4.65 4.18
CA ASP A 133 1.57 5.25 2.84
C ASP A 133 0.46 4.57 2.02
N VAL A 134 0.42 3.23 2.00
CA VAL A 134 -0.63 2.47 1.28
C VAL A 134 -2.02 2.79 1.85
N ILE A 135 -2.20 2.85 3.17
CA ILE A 135 -3.49 3.17 3.79
C ILE A 135 -3.96 4.58 3.39
N VAL A 136 -3.06 5.57 3.43
CA VAL A 136 -3.41 6.95 3.05
C VAL A 136 -3.82 7.01 1.59
N ARG A 137 -3.06 6.39 0.70
CA ARG A 137 -3.36 6.37 -0.74
C ARG A 137 -4.66 5.63 -1.01
N MET A 138 -4.89 4.46 -0.39
CA MET A 138 -6.15 3.70 -0.45
C MET A 138 -7.36 4.57 -0.10
N GLY A 139 -7.29 5.33 0.99
CA GLY A 139 -8.36 6.25 1.39
C GLY A 139 -8.68 7.32 0.33
N LEU A 140 -7.72 7.71 -0.51
CA LEU A 140 -7.98 8.61 -1.65
C LEU A 140 -8.71 7.89 -2.80
N LEU A 141 -8.48 6.59 -3.00
CA LEU A 141 -9.17 5.83 -4.05
C LEU A 141 -10.66 5.66 -3.74
N GLU A 142 -11.02 5.45 -2.48
CA GLU A 142 -12.42 5.24 -2.07
C GLU A 142 -13.30 6.49 -2.23
N ARG A 143 -12.71 7.70 -2.23
CA ARG A 143 -13.42 8.99 -2.29
C ARG A 143 -13.76 9.49 -3.71
N SER A 144 -13.79 8.63 -4.72
CA SER A 144 -14.07 9.08 -6.11
C SER A 144 -15.56 9.42 -6.31
N ASP A 145 -15.93 10.67 -6.03
CA ASP A 145 -17.32 11.17 -5.96
C ASP A 145 -18.01 11.45 -7.32
N ALA A 146 -17.40 11.09 -8.45
CA ALA A 146 -17.89 11.53 -9.77
C ALA A 146 -19.24 10.90 -10.19
N ALA A 147 -19.56 9.69 -9.73
CA ALA A 147 -20.70 8.91 -10.22
C ALA A 147 -22.07 9.30 -9.62
N TRP A 148 -22.10 10.01 -8.50
CA TRP A 148 -23.33 10.20 -7.70
C TRP A 148 -24.38 11.14 -8.29
N LYS A 149 -24.04 11.92 -9.33
CA LYS A 149 -24.90 13.00 -9.84
C LYS A 149 -25.97 12.54 -10.83
N ASN A 150 -25.83 11.37 -11.46
CA ASN A 150 -26.75 10.89 -12.50
C ASN A 150 -26.79 9.36 -12.55
N ILE A 151 -27.99 8.79 -12.64
CA ILE A 151 -28.19 7.33 -12.73
C ILE A 151 -27.48 6.70 -13.92
N ASN A 152 -27.35 7.42 -15.04
CA ASN A 152 -26.67 6.97 -16.24
C ASN A 152 -25.17 6.77 -16.02
N TYR A 153 -24.56 7.70 -15.28
CA TYR A 153 -23.14 7.66 -14.91
C TYR A 153 -22.86 6.63 -13.82
N ALA A 154 -23.78 6.48 -12.86
CA ALA A 154 -23.71 5.42 -11.86
C ALA A 154 -23.70 4.02 -12.49
N ARG A 155 -24.51 3.77 -13.54
CA ARG A 155 -24.49 2.49 -14.25
C ARG A 155 -23.15 2.18 -14.91
N VAL A 156 -22.53 3.18 -15.55
CA VAL A 156 -21.18 3.04 -16.13
C VAL A 156 -20.15 2.72 -15.06
N PHE A 157 -20.23 3.43 -13.93
CA PHE A 157 -19.32 3.22 -12.81
C PHE A 157 -19.44 1.82 -12.21
N GLU A 158 -20.65 1.38 -11.90
CA GLU A 158 -20.89 0.04 -11.34
C GLU A 158 -20.48 -1.06 -12.30
N PHE A 159 -20.84 -0.95 -13.59
CA PHE A 159 -20.43 -1.92 -14.60
C PHE A 159 -18.90 -2.06 -14.66
N MET A 160 -18.16 -0.95 -14.75
CA MET A 160 -16.71 -1.07 -14.82
C MET A 160 -16.10 -1.52 -13.47
N ARG A 161 -16.69 -1.15 -12.33
CA ARG A 161 -16.23 -1.66 -11.03
C ARG A 161 -16.34 -3.18 -10.95
N GLU A 162 -17.40 -3.73 -11.52
CA GLU A 162 -17.63 -5.17 -11.61
C GLU A 162 -16.65 -5.82 -12.59
N GLU A 163 -16.50 -5.27 -13.81
CA GLU A 163 -15.57 -5.78 -14.83
C GLU A 163 -14.11 -5.86 -14.32
N PHE A 164 -13.67 -4.85 -13.55
CA PHE A 164 -12.31 -4.81 -12.97
C PHE A 164 -12.22 -5.45 -11.56
N GLU A 165 -13.31 -6.05 -11.08
CA GLU A 165 -13.42 -6.69 -9.77
C GLU A 165 -12.94 -5.81 -8.60
N LEU A 166 -13.12 -4.48 -8.71
CA LEU A 166 -12.47 -3.53 -7.81
C LEU A 166 -12.86 -3.78 -6.36
N ASN A 167 -14.13 -4.09 -6.09
CA ASN A 167 -14.63 -4.33 -4.75
C ASN A 167 -13.95 -5.55 -4.09
N GLU A 168 -13.74 -6.64 -4.84
CA GLU A 168 -13.05 -7.83 -4.34
C GLU A 168 -11.57 -7.56 -4.09
N ARG A 169 -10.93 -6.84 -5.02
CA ARG A 169 -9.52 -6.46 -4.93
C ARG A 169 -9.25 -5.51 -3.76
N PHE A 170 -10.13 -4.53 -3.51
CA PHE A 170 -10.09 -3.68 -2.31
C PHE A 170 -10.20 -4.52 -1.04
N LYS A 171 -11.17 -5.42 -0.97
CA LYS A 171 -11.38 -6.29 0.19
C LYS A 171 -10.17 -7.19 0.47
N SER A 172 -9.62 -7.79 -0.59
CA SER A 172 -8.41 -8.62 -0.52
C SER A 172 -7.21 -7.82 -0.02
N LEU A 173 -6.98 -6.63 -0.56
CA LEU A 173 -5.90 -5.75 -0.14
C LEU A 173 -6.06 -5.30 1.32
N HIS A 174 -7.26 -4.92 1.75
CA HIS A 174 -7.55 -4.56 3.14
C HIS A 174 -7.29 -5.74 4.10
N PHE A 175 -7.67 -6.96 3.71
CA PHE A 175 -7.36 -8.15 4.49
C PHE A 175 -5.85 -8.37 4.63
N LYS A 176 -5.09 -8.26 3.54
CA LYS A 176 -3.63 -8.39 3.55
C LYS A 176 -2.95 -7.29 4.41
N LEU A 177 -3.44 -6.05 4.34
CA LEU A 177 -2.95 -4.96 5.18
C LEU A 177 -3.15 -5.24 6.68
N ASN A 178 -4.30 -5.81 7.07
CA ASN A 178 -4.55 -6.20 8.46
C ASN A 178 -3.55 -7.25 8.95
N ILE A 179 -3.16 -8.21 8.11
CA ILE A 179 -2.13 -9.22 8.44
C ILE A 179 -0.79 -8.53 8.71
N ILE A 180 -0.37 -7.60 7.84
CA ILE A 180 0.88 -6.86 8.03
C ILE A 180 0.83 -6.04 9.32
N GLN A 181 -0.29 -5.34 9.57
CA GLN A 181 -0.45 -4.54 10.78
C GLN A 181 -0.29 -5.41 12.03
N HIS A 182 -0.84 -6.61 12.03
CA HIS A 182 -0.67 -7.58 13.11
C HIS A 182 0.79 -8.01 13.28
N ASN A 183 1.47 -8.38 12.19
CA ASN A 183 2.89 -8.75 12.22
C ASN A 183 3.77 -7.61 12.76
N VAL A 184 3.59 -6.38 12.26
CA VAL A 184 4.33 -5.20 12.72
C VAL A 184 4.15 -4.99 14.22
N ARG A 185 2.92 -5.08 14.76
CA ARG A 185 2.66 -4.97 16.19
C ARG A 185 3.36 -6.07 16.99
N LEU A 186 3.24 -7.32 16.55
CA LEU A 186 3.88 -8.47 17.20
C LEU A 186 5.40 -8.29 17.29
N PHE A 187 6.05 -7.88 16.19
CA PHE A 187 7.51 -7.66 16.22
C PHE A 187 7.92 -6.45 17.05
N LEU A 188 7.11 -5.38 17.09
CA LEU A 188 7.35 -4.25 18.00
C LEU A 188 7.28 -4.66 19.47
N GLU A 189 6.29 -5.47 19.86
CA GLU A 189 6.15 -6.01 21.22
C GLU A 189 7.37 -6.86 21.61
N VAL A 190 7.81 -7.76 20.71
CA VAL A 190 9.03 -8.55 20.90
C VAL A 190 10.27 -7.67 21.07
N LEU A 191 10.39 -6.59 20.29
CA LEU A 191 11.50 -5.65 20.40
C LEU A 191 11.47 -4.84 21.70
N GLN A 192 10.29 -4.56 22.27
CA GLN A 192 10.11 -3.81 23.52
C GLN A 192 10.35 -4.66 24.77
N ASN A 193 9.96 -5.95 24.76
CA ASN A 193 9.96 -6.82 25.93
C ASN A 193 11.37 -7.20 26.47
N ARG A 194 12.44 -6.79 25.78
CA ARG A 194 13.86 -7.04 26.17
C ARG A 194 14.50 -5.89 26.97
N LYS A 195 13.71 -4.94 27.49
CA LYS A 195 14.20 -3.88 28.39
C LYS A 195 14.31 -4.32 29.86
N SER A 196 13.68 -5.43 30.23
CA SER A 196 13.69 -5.95 31.62
C SER A 196 15.12 -6.25 32.10
N ASP A 197 15.94 -6.85 31.23
CA ASP A 197 17.28 -7.33 31.58
C ASP A 197 18.22 -6.20 32.02
N ILE A 198 18.08 -4.98 31.47
CA ILE A 198 18.97 -3.86 31.82
C ILE A 198 18.70 -3.34 33.23
N LEU A 199 17.43 -3.27 33.64
CA LEU A 199 17.05 -2.80 34.96
C LEU A 199 17.50 -3.80 36.04
N GLU A 200 17.39 -5.09 35.73
CA GLU A 200 17.89 -6.17 36.58
C GLU A 200 19.41 -6.07 36.79
N TRP A 201 20.18 -5.86 35.72
CA TRP A 201 21.63 -5.65 35.82
C TRP A 201 22.02 -4.40 36.62
N ILE A 202 21.25 -3.32 36.53
CA ILE A 202 21.48 -2.10 37.34
C ILE A 202 21.28 -2.41 38.84
N ILE A 203 20.23 -3.15 39.20
CA ILE A 203 19.96 -3.53 40.59
C ILE A 203 21.08 -4.44 41.13
N ILE A 204 21.50 -5.43 40.35
CA ILE A 204 22.61 -6.34 40.73
C ILE A 204 23.91 -5.54 40.97
N LEU A 205 24.22 -4.59 40.10
CA LEU A 205 25.44 -3.79 40.21
C LEU A 205 25.39 -2.82 41.41
N LEU A 206 24.22 -2.24 41.71
CA LEU A 206 24.01 -1.41 42.89
C LEU A 206 24.19 -2.21 44.19
N LEU A 207 23.58 -3.39 44.27
CA LEU A 207 23.74 -4.32 45.42
C LEU A 207 25.20 -4.75 45.60
N ALA A 208 25.88 -5.10 44.50
CA ALA A 208 27.29 -5.47 44.54
C ALA A 208 28.19 -4.32 45.01
N GLY A 209 27.90 -3.09 44.57
CA GLY A 209 28.60 -1.89 45.02
C GLY A 209 28.41 -1.63 46.51
N GLU A 210 27.19 -1.74 47.02
CA GLU A 210 26.88 -1.54 48.45
C GLU A 210 27.58 -2.57 49.34
N ILE A 211 27.56 -3.85 48.95
CA ILE A 211 28.29 -4.92 49.65
C ILE A 211 29.80 -4.65 49.60
N GLY A 212 30.33 -4.20 48.47
CA GLY A 212 31.74 -3.87 48.30
C GLY A 212 32.20 -2.73 49.22
N VAL A 213 31.40 -1.66 49.33
CA VAL A 213 31.67 -0.55 50.26
C VAL A 213 31.60 -1.03 51.71
N GLY A 214 30.59 -1.82 52.07
CA GLY A 214 30.47 -2.36 53.43
C GLY A 214 31.65 -3.25 53.84
N VAL A 215 32.16 -4.09 52.94
CA VAL A 215 33.35 -4.91 53.19
C VAL A 215 34.61 -4.05 53.29
N TYR A 216 34.73 -3.01 52.46
CA TYR A 216 35.86 -2.09 52.51
C TYR A 216 35.93 -1.34 53.85
N ASP A 217 34.81 -0.82 54.34
CA ASP A 217 34.77 -0.14 55.65
C ASP A 217 35.20 -1.10 56.76
N ILE A 218 34.66 -2.32 56.80
CA ILE A 218 35.04 -3.33 57.82
C ILE A 218 36.54 -3.67 57.77
N LEU A 219 37.14 -3.76 56.59
CA LEU A 219 38.57 -4.06 56.44
C LEU A 219 39.48 -2.86 56.74
N HIS A 220 38.99 -1.64 56.58
CA HIS A 220 39.75 -0.43 56.89
C HIS A 220 39.67 -0.04 58.36
N GLU A 221 38.59 -0.43 59.04
CA GLU A 221 38.33 -0.17 60.46
C GLU A 221 38.83 -1.29 61.39
N ALA A 222 39.28 -2.43 60.84
CA ALA A 222 39.93 -3.55 61.52
C ALA A 222 41.47 -3.46 61.48
#